data_AF-A0A969K7S2-F1
#
_entry.id   AF-A0A969K7S2-F1
#
_cell.length_a   1.000
_cell.length_b   1.000
_cell.length_c   1.000
_cell.angle_alpha   90.00
_cell.angle_beta   90.00
_cell.angle_gamma   90.00
#
_symmetry.space_group_name_H-M   'P 1'
#
loop_
_entity.id
_entity.type
_entity.pdbx_description
1 polymer ?
#
loop_
_entity_poly.entity_id
_entity_poly.type
_entity_poly.pdbx_seq_one_letter_code
_entity_poly.pdbx_strand_id
1 'polypeptide(L)'
;MVYPIIQPDRLITIVALPDQTLRVTTTDLAQRDFEARLNYLKDFFVNPRKWRQIDSLQASLTQIYDWMIAPFEADLQAMGVETLVFVPDGVLRNFPLNALYDGDRYLIERYAIALTPGLQLLPARRLQDTPFQFLTGGLSEARRGFSEIPAVEDELKRLRSLSDRELLNEAFTDANLAQALDRDAFRSSISPPTDSLAPMPMKPFYSPGTTK
;
A
#
# COMPACT_ATOMS: atom_id res chain seq x y z
N MET A 1 -1.31 -10.57 -8.63
CA MET A 1 -0.80 -10.17 -7.30
C MET A 1 0.71 -10.26 -7.31
N VAL A 2 1.41 -9.28 -6.75
CA VAL A 2 2.87 -9.19 -6.68
C VAL A 2 3.30 -9.21 -5.22
N TYR A 3 4.14 -10.17 -4.85
CA TYR A 3 4.63 -10.36 -3.48
C TYR A 3 6.16 -10.38 -3.46
N PRO A 4 6.80 -9.22 -3.23
CA PRO A 4 8.22 -9.15 -2.97
C PRO A 4 8.53 -9.61 -1.53
N ILE A 5 9.55 -10.44 -1.38
CA ILE A 5 10.05 -10.97 -0.11
C ILE A 5 11.53 -10.62 -0.02
N ILE A 6 11.90 -9.88 1.02
CA ILE A 6 13.27 -9.39 1.20
C ILE A 6 14.01 -10.35 2.13
N GLN A 7 15.01 -11.07 1.60
CA GLN A 7 15.88 -11.96 2.38
C GLN A 7 17.28 -11.34 2.52
N PRO A 8 18.10 -11.77 3.50
CA PRO A 8 19.41 -11.17 3.76
C PRO A 8 20.32 -11.05 2.54
N ASP A 9 20.29 -12.04 1.64
CA ASP A 9 21.18 -12.16 0.48
C ASP A 9 20.47 -12.05 -0.89
N ARG A 10 19.14 -11.98 -0.92
CA ARG A 10 18.37 -11.99 -2.16
C ARG A 10 17.00 -11.33 -2.04
N LEU A 11 16.49 -10.85 -3.15
CA LEU A 11 15.09 -10.44 -3.32
C LEU A 11 14.35 -11.54 -4.07
N ILE A 12 13.27 -12.06 -3.49
CA ILE A 12 12.38 -13.01 -4.16
C ILE A 12 11.10 -12.26 -4.51
N THR A 13 10.69 -12.27 -5.78
CA THR A 13 9.39 -11.74 -6.17
C THR A 13 8.51 -12.86 -6.68
N ILE A 14 7.35 -13.03 -6.05
CA ILE A 14 6.32 -13.98 -6.45
C ILE A 14 5.19 -13.21 -7.14
N VAL A 15 4.83 -13.61 -8.35
CA VAL A 15 3.67 -13.07 -9.06
C VAL A 15 2.63 -14.17 -9.25
N ALA A 16 1.45 -13.97 -8.68
CA ALA A 16 0.28 -14.79 -8.98
C ALA A 16 -0.51 -14.14 -10.10
N LEU A 17 -0.64 -14.85 -11.21
CA LEU A 17 -1.33 -14.43 -12.42
C LEU A 17 -2.84 -14.76 -12.36
N PRO A 18 -3.68 -14.15 -13.22
CA PRO A 18 -5.13 -14.39 -13.23
C PRO A 18 -5.54 -15.85 -13.42
N ASP A 19 -4.75 -16.65 -14.12
CA ASP A 19 -4.95 -18.09 -14.36
C ASP A 19 -4.48 -18.96 -13.18
N GLN A 20 -4.11 -18.34 -12.05
CA GLN A 20 -3.54 -18.97 -10.85
C GLN A 20 -2.12 -19.52 -11.05
N THR A 21 -1.48 -19.26 -12.19
CA THR A 21 -0.06 -19.56 -12.38
C THR A 21 0.78 -18.71 -11.44
N LEU A 22 1.73 -19.35 -10.75
CA LEU A 22 2.73 -18.66 -9.94
C LEU A 22 4.03 -18.53 -10.72
N ARG A 23 4.51 -17.30 -10.84
CA ARG A 23 5.85 -16.98 -11.33
C ARG A 23 6.72 -16.55 -10.16
N VAL A 24 7.96 -17.00 -10.15
CA VAL A 24 8.92 -16.65 -9.10
C VAL A 24 10.21 -16.23 -9.76
N THR A 25 10.72 -15.07 -9.37
CA THR A 25 12.05 -14.59 -9.75
C THR A 25 12.86 -14.35 -8.49
N THR A 26 14.12 -14.76 -8.53
CA THR A 26 15.10 -14.49 -7.48
C THR A 26 16.16 -13.58 -8.06
N THR A 27 16.38 -12.45 -7.40
CA THR A 27 17.43 -11.48 -7.74
C THR A 27 18.48 -11.56 -6.64
N ASP A 28 19.73 -11.88 -7.01
CA ASP A 28 20.87 -11.86 -6.09
C ASP A 28 21.19 -10.41 -5.71
N LEU A 29 20.57 -9.98 -4.61
CA LEU A 29 20.59 -8.61 -4.11
C LEU A 29 20.46 -8.66 -2.59
N ALA A 30 21.51 -8.25 -1.90
CA ALA A 30 21.50 -8.21 -0.45
C ALA A 30 20.42 -7.25 0.07
N GLN A 31 19.75 -7.63 1.15
CA GLN A 31 18.73 -6.81 1.81
C GLN A 31 19.23 -5.38 2.06
N ARG A 32 20.47 -5.25 2.55
CA ARG A 32 21.08 -3.95 2.86
C ARG A 32 21.13 -3.04 1.62
N ASP A 33 21.46 -3.58 0.46
CA ASP A 33 21.62 -2.79 -0.77
C ASP A 33 20.24 -2.37 -1.32
N PHE A 34 19.28 -3.29 -1.27
CA PHE A 34 17.89 -2.99 -1.63
C PHE A 34 17.29 -1.91 -0.72
N GLU A 35 17.43 -2.07 0.60
CA GLU A 35 16.93 -1.10 1.58
C GLU A 35 17.65 0.24 1.47
N ALA A 36 18.96 0.25 1.19
CA ALA A 36 19.70 1.48 0.94
C ALA A 36 19.16 2.23 -0.28
N ARG A 37 18.81 1.53 -1.36
CA ARG A 37 18.20 2.15 -2.56
C ARG A 37 16.83 2.75 -2.23
N LEU A 38 15.99 2.05 -1.48
CA LEU A 38 14.68 2.53 -1.05
C LEU A 38 14.80 3.74 -0.11
N ASN A 39 15.74 3.70 0.83
CA ASN A 39 15.98 4.80 1.77
C ASN A 39 16.53 6.05 1.07
N TYR A 40 17.41 5.88 0.07
CA TYR A 40 17.87 6.98 -0.77
C TYR A 40 16.69 7.70 -1.46
N LEU A 41 15.68 6.95 -1.90
CA LEU A 41 14.50 7.48 -2.56
C LEU A 41 13.52 8.20 -1.62
N LYS A 42 13.44 7.83 -0.34
CA LYS A 42 12.54 8.46 0.64
C LYS A 42 12.71 9.98 0.67
N ASP A 43 13.95 10.45 0.61
CA ASP A 43 14.28 11.87 0.59
C ASP A 43 13.68 12.63 -0.60
N PHE A 44 13.57 11.98 -1.77
CA PHE A 44 13.00 12.62 -2.96
C PHE A 44 11.48 12.83 -2.82
N PHE A 45 10.80 11.95 -2.10
CA PHE A 45 9.36 12.05 -1.89
C PHE A 45 8.97 13.10 -0.85
N VAL A 46 9.82 13.35 0.14
CA VAL A 46 9.53 14.30 1.24
C VAL A 46 10.11 15.70 1.00
N ASN A 47 11.05 15.86 0.06
CA ASN A 47 11.68 17.14 -0.22
C ASN A 47 11.49 17.56 -1.69
N PRO A 48 10.49 18.42 -1.98
CA PRO A 48 10.21 18.90 -3.33
C PRO A 48 11.39 19.59 -4.03
N ARG A 49 12.37 20.11 -3.26
CA ARG A 49 13.57 20.73 -3.85
C ARG A 49 14.46 19.73 -4.59
N LYS A 50 14.38 18.44 -4.23
CA LYS A 50 15.12 17.36 -4.91
C LYS A 50 14.49 16.97 -6.25
N TRP A 51 13.27 17.42 -6.56
CA TRP A 51 12.62 17.12 -7.85
C TRP A 51 13.34 17.72 -9.06
N ARG A 52 14.26 18.67 -8.84
CA ARG A 52 15.17 19.14 -9.90
C ARG A 52 16.15 18.06 -10.40
N GLN A 53 16.28 16.95 -9.68
CA GLN A 53 17.11 15.79 -10.04
C GLN A 53 16.23 14.62 -10.49
N ILE A 54 15.20 14.91 -11.29
CA ILE A 54 14.19 13.91 -11.70
C ILE A 54 14.81 12.73 -12.44
N ASP A 55 15.86 12.94 -13.22
CA ASP A 55 16.56 11.86 -13.93
C ASP A 55 17.19 10.85 -12.95
N SER A 56 17.75 11.33 -11.84
CA SER A 56 18.34 10.46 -10.79
C SER A 56 17.27 9.71 -10.00
N LEU A 57 16.11 10.34 -9.82
CA LEU A 57 14.92 9.72 -9.25
C LEU A 57 14.41 8.61 -10.18
N GLN A 58 14.19 8.90 -11.46
CA GLN A 58 13.72 7.93 -12.45
C GLN A 58 14.69 6.75 -12.59
N ALA A 59 16.00 7.00 -12.72
CA ALA A 59 16.99 5.92 -12.77
C ALA A 59 16.93 5.00 -11.53
N SER A 60 16.61 5.57 -10.37
CA SER A 60 16.44 4.80 -9.13
C SER A 60 15.14 4.02 -9.06
N LEU A 61 14.07 4.58 -9.59
CA LEU A 61 12.79 3.91 -9.70
C LEU A 61 12.82 2.78 -10.73
N THR A 62 13.55 2.98 -11.84
CA THR A 62 13.81 1.95 -12.85
C THR A 62 14.61 0.79 -12.28
N GLN A 63 15.64 1.03 -11.48
CA GLN A 63 16.37 -0.09 -10.90
C GLN A 63 15.49 -0.99 -10.03
N ILE A 64 14.58 -0.41 -9.23
CA ILE A 64 13.64 -1.20 -8.42
C ILE A 64 12.59 -1.89 -9.29
N TYR A 65 12.13 -1.20 -10.34
CA TYR A 65 11.25 -1.78 -11.35
C TYR A 65 11.86 -3.03 -12.00
N ASP A 66 13.13 -2.94 -12.41
CA ASP A 66 13.86 -4.02 -13.08
C ASP A 66 13.99 -5.25 -12.18
N TRP A 67 14.16 -5.05 -10.87
CA TRP A 67 14.26 -6.14 -9.92
C TRP A 67 12.93 -6.83 -9.61
N MET A 68 11.82 -6.11 -9.66
CA MET A 68 10.53 -6.57 -9.15
C MET A 68 9.48 -6.85 -10.22
N ILE A 69 9.47 -6.11 -11.32
CA ILE A 69 8.36 -6.08 -12.28
C ILE A 69 8.80 -6.50 -13.68
N ALA A 70 9.93 -5.97 -14.16
CA ALA A 70 10.44 -6.28 -15.50
C ALA A 70 10.48 -7.80 -15.84
N PRO A 71 10.86 -8.71 -14.91
CA PRO A 71 10.88 -10.14 -15.19
C PRO A 71 9.52 -10.74 -15.55
N PHE A 72 8.42 -10.06 -15.22
CA PHE A 72 7.06 -10.55 -15.38
C PHE A 72 6.27 -9.78 -16.46
N GLU A 73 6.85 -8.75 -17.09
CA GLU A 73 6.12 -7.89 -18.04
C GLU A 73 5.49 -8.66 -19.20
N ALA A 74 6.20 -9.63 -19.77
CA ALA A 74 5.68 -10.42 -20.87
C ALA A 74 4.43 -11.22 -20.47
N ASP A 75 4.44 -11.84 -19.28
CA ASP A 75 3.29 -12.56 -18.75
C ASP A 75 2.13 -11.59 -18.44
N LEU A 76 2.42 -10.45 -17.80
CA LEU A 76 1.42 -9.43 -17.47
C LEU A 76 0.72 -8.88 -18.73
N GLN A 77 1.48 -8.62 -19.79
CA GLN A 77 0.96 -8.16 -21.08
C GLN A 77 0.15 -9.24 -21.80
N ALA A 78 0.68 -10.46 -21.87
CA ALA A 78 0.02 -11.58 -22.55
C ALA A 78 -1.35 -11.91 -21.92
N MET A 79 -1.50 -11.69 -20.61
CA MET A 79 -2.75 -11.92 -19.89
C MET A 79 -3.65 -10.69 -19.78
N GLY A 80 -3.26 -9.55 -20.39
CA GLY A 80 -4.06 -8.32 -20.36
C GLY A 80 -4.32 -7.81 -18.94
N VAL A 81 -3.32 -7.89 -18.05
CA VAL A 81 -3.49 -7.48 -16.65
C VAL A 81 -3.67 -5.96 -16.57
N GLU A 82 -4.79 -5.52 -16.00
CA GLU A 82 -5.08 -4.09 -15.79
C GLU A 82 -4.81 -3.63 -14.35
N THR A 83 -4.73 -4.56 -13.40
CA THR A 83 -4.57 -4.25 -11.96
C THR A 83 -3.42 -5.05 -11.34
N LEU A 84 -2.51 -4.33 -10.68
CA LEU A 84 -1.47 -4.93 -9.85
C LEU A 84 -1.82 -4.77 -8.37
N VAL A 85 -2.00 -5.90 -7.70
CA VAL A 85 -2.19 -5.94 -6.24
C VAL A 85 -0.88 -6.31 -5.58
N PHE A 86 -0.31 -5.41 -4.78
CA PHE A 86 0.94 -5.65 -4.05
C PHE A 86 0.69 -6.10 -2.62
N VAL A 87 1.51 -7.06 -2.17
CA VAL A 87 1.64 -7.47 -0.77
C VAL A 87 3.02 -6.98 -0.29
N PRO A 88 3.16 -5.73 0.18
CA PRO A 88 4.48 -5.19 0.50
C PRO A 88 5.08 -5.80 1.77
N ASP A 89 6.35 -6.18 1.69
CA ASP A 89 7.16 -6.69 2.80
C ASP A 89 8.12 -5.62 3.35
N GLY A 90 8.34 -5.63 4.66
CA GLY A 90 9.30 -4.77 5.35
C GLY A 90 9.22 -3.29 4.95
N VAL A 91 10.36 -2.75 4.48
CA VAL A 91 10.51 -1.34 4.10
C VAL A 91 9.63 -0.91 2.92
N LEU A 92 9.15 -1.84 2.09
CA LEU A 92 8.30 -1.54 0.94
C LEU A 92 6.91 -1.07 1.36
N ARG A 93 6.48 -1.34 2.60
CA ARG A 93 5.19 -0.83 3.14
C ARG A 93 5.11 0.69 3.19
N ASN A 94 6.27 1.36 3.21
CA ASN A 94 6.37 2.82 3.24
C ASN A 94 6.89 3.38 1.90
N PHE A 95 6.94 2.57 0.85
CA PHE A 95 7.47 2.97 -0.45
C PHE A 95 6.34 3.11 -1.48
N PRO A 96 6.29 4.21 -2.25
CA PRO A 96 5.27 4.40 -3.28
C PRO A 96 5.54 3.50 -4.50
N LEU A 97 5.12 2.23 -4.41
CA LEU A 97 5.28 1.24 -5.49
C LEU A 97 4.63 1.68 -6.81
N ASN A 98 3.59 2.50 -6.74
CA ASN A 98 2.94 3.09 -7.91
C ASN A 98 3.87 4.03 -8.71
N ALA A 99 4.95 4.54 -8.09
CA ALA A 99 5.94 5.40 -8.71
C ALA A 99 7.12 4.64 -9.33
N LEU A 100 7.12 3.29 -9.34
CA LEU A 100 8.14 2.56 -10.10
C LEU A 100 8.05 2.94 -11.59
N TYR A 101 9.20 3.06 -12.25
CA TYR A 101 9.33 3.64 -13.58
C TYR A 101 9.93 2.62 -14.54
N ASP A 102 9.24 2.29 -15.63
CA ASP A 102 9.68 1.24 -16.57
C ASP A 102 10.72 1.71 -17.60
N GLY A 103 11.14 2.98 -17.52
CA GLY A 103 12.01 3.65 -18.48
C GLY A 103 11.28 4.66 -19.37
N ASP A 104 9.96 4.53 -19.51
CA ASP A 104 9.07 5.41 -20.29
C ASP A 104 7.90 5.96 -19.45
N ARG A 105 7.24 5.08 -18.67
CA ARG A 105 6.06 5.39 -17.87
C ARG A 105 6.17 4.89 -16.44
N TYR A 106 5.51 5.58 -15.53
CA TYR A 106 5.29 5.12 -14.16
C TYR A 106 4.25 4.01 -14.12
N LEU A 107 4.35 3.09 -13.15
CA LEU A 107 3.42 1.97 -13.00
C LEU A 107 1.95 2.42 -12.92
N ILE A 108 1.69 3.53 -12.23
CA ILE A 108 0.33 4.10 -12.10
C ILE A 108 -0.29 4.53 -13.43
N GLU A 109 0.53 4.80 -14.45
CA GLU A 109 0.07 5.18 -15.79
C GLU A 109 -0.30 3.96 -16.64
N ARG A 110 0.08 2.76 -16.19
CA ARG A 110 -0.13 1.49 -16.90
C ARG A 110 -1.14 0.58 -16.22
N TYR A 111 -1.22 0.62 -14.89
CA TYR A 111 -2.04 -0.30 -14.11
C TYR A 111 -2.79 0.44 -13.01
N ALA A 112 -3.99 -0.04 -12.69
CA ALA A 112 -4.58 0.23 -11.38
C ALA A 112 -3.73 -0.46 -10.30
N ILE A 113 -3.41 0.26 -9.23
CA ILE A 113 -2.54 -0.25 -8.16
C ILE A 113 -3.35 -0.40 -6.88
N ALA A 114 -3.31 -1.58 -6.28
CA ALA A 114 -3.90 -1.85 -4.97
C ALA A 114 -2.85 -2.42 -4.01
N LEU A 115 -3.00 -2.14 -2.71
CA LEU A 115 -2.15 -2.67 -1.65
C LEU A 115 -3.00 -3.54 -0.73
N THR A 116 -2.50 -4.71 -0.35
CA THR A 116 -3.13 -5.58 0.65
C THR A 116 -2.13 -5.91 1.77
N PRO A 117 -2.56 -5.94 3.04
CA PRO A 117 -1.68 -6.27 4.15
C PRO A 117 -1.26 -7.76 4.17
N GLY A 118 -1.92 -8.62 3.40
CA GLY A 118 -1.62 -10.05 3.34
C GLY A 118 -2.10 -10.74 2.06
N LEU A 119 -1.76 -12.02 1.95
CA LEU A 119 -2.06 -12.85 0.77
C LEU A 119 -3.55 -13.12 0.57
N GLN A 120 -4.35 -13.00 1.64
CA GLN A 120 -5.78 -13.15 1.56
C GLN A 120 -6.39 -11.84 1.05
N LEU A 121 -6.84 -11.85 -0.21
CA LEU A 121 -7.62 -10.75 -0.75
C LEU A 121 -8.96 -10.69 -0.01
N LEU A 122 -9.26 -9.54 0.59
CA LEU A 122 -10.58 -9.29 1.12
C LEU A 122 -11.55 -9.20 -0.06
N PRO A 123 -12.71 -9.88 -0.01
CA PRO A 123 -13.69 -9.78 -1.09
C PRO A 123 -14.09 -8.31 -1.26
N ALA A 124 -13.99 -7.81 -2.48
CA ALA A 124 -14.41 -6.46 -2.81
C ALA A 124 -15.92 -6.34 -2.57
N ARG A 125 -16.30 -5.68 -1.48
CA ARG A 125 -17.71 -5.38 -1.22
C ARG A 125 -18.09 -4.22 -2.12
N ARG A 126 -19.12 -4.40 -2.96
CA ARG A 126 -19.77 -3.24 -3.56
C ARG A 126 -20.27 -2.35 -2.42
N LEU A 127 -19.86 -1.09 -2.45
CA LEU A 127 -20.43 -0.06 -1.59
C LEU A 127 -21.94 -0.10 -1.83
N GLN A 128 -22.71 -0.35 -0.77
CA GLN A 128 -24.16 -0.28 -0.86
C GLN A 128 -24.55 1.18 -1.05
N ASP A 129 -25.65 1.47 -1.75
CA ASP A 129 -26.17 2.83 -1.99
C ASP A 129 -26.68 3.54 -0.71
N THR A 130 -26.26 3.07 0.47
CA THR A 130 -26.58 3.69 1.75
C THR A 130 -25.84 5.03 1.83
N PRO A 131 -26.52 6.13 2.20
CA PRO A 131 -25.86 7.42 2.38
C PRO A 131 -24.72 7.30 3.40
N PHE A 132 -23.52 7.69 2.97
CA PHE A 132 -22.33 7.71 3.82
C PHE A 132 -22.55 8.69 4.97
N GLN A 133 -22.28 8.23 6.20
CA GLN A 133 -22.12 9.13 7.34
C GLN A 133 -20.66 9.56 7.41
N PHE A 134 -20.43 10.88 7.46
CA PHE A 134 -19.08 11.43 7.52
C PHE A 134 -18.81 12.00 8.91
N LEU A 135 -17.76 11.47 9.55
CA LEU A 135 -17.13 12.06 10.72
C LEU A 135 -15.95 12.89 10.24
N THR A 136 -15.91 14.16 10.60
CA THR A 136 -14.74 15.01 10.37
C THR A 136 -14.05 15.32 11.68
N GLY A 137 -12.73 15.43 11.65
CA GLY A 137 -11.97 15.84 12.82
C GLY A 137 -10.57 16.33 12.46
N GLY A 138 -9.99 17.14 13.32
CA GLY A 138 -8.71 17.77 13.05
C GLY A 138 -8.10 18.46 14.27
N LEU A 139 -6.80 18.70 14.18
CA LEU A 139 -6.01 19.44 15.16
C LEU A 139 -5.37 20.64 14.45
N SER A 140 -5.83 21.84 14.79
CA SER A 140 -5.35 23.12 14.27
C SER A 140 -4.30 23.73 15.21
N GLU A 141 -4.49 23.56 16.52
CA GLU A 141 -3.63 24.16 17.54
C GLU A 141 -2.30 23.42 17.72
N ALA A 142 -1.26 24.17 18.10
CA ALA A 142 0.04 23.62 18.45
C ALA A 142 -0.07 22.65 19.66
N ARG A 143 0.54 21.46 19.55
CA ARG A 143 0.47 20.45 20.61
C ARG A 143 1.72 19.57 20.62
N ARG A 144 2.19 19.20 21.82
CA ARG A 144 3.32 18.26 22.03
C ARG A 144 4.58 18.59 21.19
N GLY A 145 4.89 19.88 21.01
CA GLY A 145 6.06 20.34 20.26
C GLY A 145 5.87 20.42 18.74
N PHE A 146 4.70 20.10 18.21
CA PHE A 146 4.32 20.36 16.83
C PHE A 146 3.71 21.76 16.71
N SER A 147 4.08 22.47 15.63
CA SER A 147 3.50 23.77 15.27
C SER A 147 2.01 23.64 14.91
N GLU A 148 1.28 24.73 15.07
CA GLU A 148 -0.11 24.83 14.63
C GLU A 148 -0.26 24.64 13.12
N ILE A 149 -1.41 24.10 12.72
CA ILE A 149 -1.80 23.87 11.32
C ILE A 149 -3.15 24.58 11.08
N PRO A 150 -3.16 25.93 11.02
CA PRO A 150 -4.40 26.72 11.05
C PRO A 150 -5.34 26.45 9.86
N ALA A 151 -4.79 25.99 8.74
CA ALA A 151 -5.56 25.63 7.56
C ALA A 151 -6.58 24.49 7.80
N VAL A 152 -6.37 23.67 8.86
CA VAL A 152 -7.30 22.58 9.23
C VAL A 152 -8.69 23.11 9.55
N GLU A 153 -8.80 24.26 10.22
CA GLU A 153 -10.12 24.82 10.54
C GLU A 153 -10.89 25.24 9.30
N ASP A 154 -10.20 25.85 8.33
CA ASP A 154 -10.83 26.29 7.10
C ASP A 154 -11.19 25.11 6.18
N GLU A 155 -10.40 24.04 6.21
CA GLU A 155 -10.73 22.79 5.55
C GLU A 155 -11.98 22.15 6.15
N LEU A 156 -12.05 22.02 7.48
CA LEU A 156 -13.21 21.45 8.17
C LEU A 156 -14.48 22.26 7.94
N LYS A 157 -14.40 23.60 7.97
CA LYS A 157 -15.54 24.48 7.65
C LYS A 157 -16.14 24.18 6.28
N ARG A 158 -15.32 23.83 5.28
CA ARG A 158 -15.79 23.48 3.92
C ARG A 158 -16.47 22.11 3.86
N LEU A 159 -16.14 21.21 4.80
CA LEU A 159 -16.70 19.86 4.87
C LEU A 159 -17.95 19.76 5.76
N ARG A 160 -18.33 20.84 6.46
CA ARG A 160 -19.48 20.84 7.38
C ARG A 160 -20.81 20.40 6.76
N SER A 161 -21.03 20.67 5.47
CA SER A 161 -22.25 20.24 4.79
C SER A 161 -22.31 18.74 4.51
N LEU A 162 -21.15 18.07 4.55
CA LEU A 162 -21.03 16.63 4.31
C LEU A 162 -21.01 15.84 5.62
N SER A 163 -20.70 16.49 6.74
CA SER A 163 -20.39 15.82 8.01
C SER A 163 -21.48 16.01 9.05
N ASP A 164 -21.92 14.90 9.63
CA ASP A 164 -22.89 14.90 10.73
C ASP A 164 -22.25 15.26 12.07
N ARG A 165 -20.91 15.21 12.16
CA ARG A 165 -20.16 15.44 13.40
C ARG A 165 -18.73 15.91 13.14
N GLU A 166 -18.34 16.97 13.83
CA GLU A 166 -16.99 17.57 13.79
C GLU A 166 -16.30 17.39 15.16
N LEU A 167 -15.06 16.89 15.15
CA LEU A 167 -14.18 16.80 16.33
C LEU A 167 -12.94 17.67 16.12
N LEU A 168 -12.89 18.87 16.70
CA LEU A 168 -11.79 19.82 16.50
C LEU A 168 -11.04 20.11 17.82
N ASN A 169 -9.71 20.19 17.74
CA ASN A 169 -8.81 20.58 18.85
C ASN A 169 -9.09 19.79 20.14
N GLU A 170 -9.56 20.46 21.20
CA GLU A 170 -9.86 19.83 22.49
C GLU A 170 -10.95 18.76 22.41
N ALA A 171 -11.85 18.85 21.43
CA ALA A 171 -12.86 17.83 21.19
C ALA A 171 -12.29 16.60 20.46
N PHE A 172 -11.15 16.72 19.78
CA PHE A 172 -10.51 15.62 19.05
C PHE A 172 -9.65 14.78 20.00
N THR A 173 -10.31 13.94 20.79
CA THR A 173 -9.69 13.02 21.76
C THR A 173 -9.95 11.57 21.37
N ASP A 174 -9.09 10.65 21.85
CA ASP A 174 -9.27 9.20 21.64
C ASP A 174 -10.65 8.72 22.07
N ALA A 175 -11.15 9.21 23.21
CA ALA A 175 -12.47 8.86 23.74
C ALA A 175 -13.61 9.36 22.84
N ASN A 176 -13.56 10.63 22.40
CA ASN A 176 -14.58 11.20 21.54
C ASN A 176 -14.57 10.59 20.13
N LEU A 177 -13.38 10.25 19.62
CA LEU A 177 -13.20 9.54 18.37
C LEU A 177 -13.77 8.13 18.46
N ALA A 178 -13.41 7.36 19.49
CA ALA A 178 -13.95 6.02 19.72
C ALA A 178 -15.48 6.05 19.83
N GLN A 179 -16.04 7.00 20.59
CA GLN A 179 -17.50 7.16 20.71
C GLN A 179 -18.16 7.52 19.37
N ALA A 180 -17.50 8.34 18.54
CA ALA A 180 -18.01 8.69 17.22
C ALA A 180 -17.97 7.50 16.25
N LEU A 181 -16.98 6.62 16.36
CA LEU A 181 -16.79 5.42 15.52
C LEU A 181 -17.65 4.22 15.96
N ASP A 182 -17.96 4.10 17.25
CA ASP A 182 -18.68 2.93 17.80
C ASP A 182 -20.19 2.92 17.48
N ARG A 183 -20.73 3.97 16.85
CA ARG A 183 -22.13 3.98 16.41
C ARG A 183 -22.34 3.06 15.20
N ASP A 184 -23.46 2.32 15.21
CA ASP A 184 -23.82 1.25 14.27
C ASP A 184 -23.64 1.60 12.78
N ALA A 185 -23.78 2.87 12.42
CA ALA A 185 -23.63 3.33 11.05
C ALA A 185 -22.18 3.35 10.51
N PHE A 186 -21.17 3.52 11.37
CA PHE A 186 -19.77 3.44 10.95
C PHE A 186 -19.22 2.01 11.08
N ARG A 187 -19.75 1.21 12.01
CA ARG A 187 -19.41 -0.22 12.11
C ARG A 187 -19.97 -1.04 10.94
N SER A 188 -21.18 -0.73 10.48
CA SER A 188 -21.81 -1.43 9.35
C SER A 188 -21.11 -1.20 8.00
N SER A 189 -20.33 -0.12 7.85
CA SER A 189 -19.50 0.15 6.67
C SER A 189 -18.11 -0.50 6.71
N ILE A 190 -17.64 -0.99 7.88
CA ILE A 190 -16.26 -1.49 8.08
C ILE A 190 -16.19 -2.96 8.58
N SER A 191 -17.28 -3.55 9.08
CA SER A 191 -17.22 -4.93 9.61
C SER A 191 -16.81 -5.99 8.57
N PRO A 192 -15.81 -6.85 8.86
CA PRO A 192 -15.50 -8.01 8.04
C PRO A 192 -16.60 -9.08 8.14
N PRO A 193 -16.78 -9.92 7.10
CA PRO A 193 -17.80 -10.96 7.12
C PRO A 193 -17.53 -11.98 8.23
N THR A 194 -18.60 -12.42 8.90
CA THR A 194 -18.57 -13.45 9.95
C THR A 194 -18.62 -14.88 9.40
N ASP A 195 -18.55 -15.05 8.08
CA ASP A 195 -18.55 -16.38 7.48
C ASP A 195 -17.18 -17.04 7.63
N SER A 196 -17.17 -18.08 8.48
CA SER A 196 -16.11 -19.07 8.59
C SER A 196 -15.80 -19.65 7.21
N LEU A 197 -14.71 -19.18 6.60
CA LEU A 197 -14.13 -19.81 5.41
C LEU A 197 -12.86 -20.55 5.84
N ALA A 198 -12.92 -21.86 5.68
CA ALA A 198 -11.85 -22.77 6.07
C ALA A 198 -10.51 -22.35 5.43
N PRO A 199 -9.39 -22.48 6.17
CA PRO A 199 -8.06 -22.17 5.63
C PRO A 199 -7.77 -23.04 4.40
N MET A 200 -7.22 -22.43 3.35
CA MET A 200 -6.65 -23.17 2.21
C MET A 200 -5.57 -24.13 2.72
N PRO A 201 -5.55 -25.39 2.28
CA PRO A 201 -4.52 -26.32 2.68
C PRO A 201 -3.18 -25.91 2.06
N MET A 202 -2.27 -25.38 2.88
CA MET A 202 -0.86 -25.25 2.51
C MET A 202 -0.23 -26.64 2.50
N LYS A 203 0.23 -27.11 1.33
CA LYS A 203 1.20 -28.21 1.29
C LYS A 203 2.55 -27.67 1.77
N PRO A 204 3.27 -28.38 2.66
CA PRO A 204 4.57 -27.91 3.15
C PRO A 204 5.57 -27.83 2.00
N PHE A 205 6.20 -26.66 1.86
CA PHE A 205 7.39 -26.44 1.04
C PHE A 205 8.63 -27.02 1.75
N TYR A 206 8.62 -28.33 2.00
CA TYR A 206 9.84 -29.05 2.36
C TYR A 206 9.63 -30.55 2.14
N SER A 207 10.32 -31.12 1.16
CA SER A 207 10.60 -32.56 1.14
C SER A 207 11.95 -32.75 1.83
N PRO A 208 12.03 -33.45 2.97
CA PRO A 208 13.31 -33.84 3.53
C PRO A 208 14.04 -34.73 2.50
N GLY A 209 15.26 -34.34 2.14
CA GLY A 209 16.11 -35.14 1.27
C GLY A 209 16.28 -36.55 1.85
N THR A 210 16.03 -37.55 1.01
CA THR A 210 16.26 -38.95 1.35
C THR A 210 17.76 -39.21 1.35
N THR A 211 18.37 -39.29 2.52
CA THR A 211 19.68 -39.93 2.68
C THR A 211 19.47 -41.44 2.69
N LYS A 212 19.93 -42.13 1.65
CA LYS A 212 20.56 -43.45 1.73
C LYS A 212 21.31 -43.74 0.44
#